data_AF-A0A959UCH2-F1
#
_entry.id   AF-A0A959UCH2-F1
#
_cell.length_a   1.000
_cell.length_b   1.000
_cell.length_c   1.000
_cell.angle_alpha   90.00
_cell.angle_beta   90.00
_cell.angle_gamma   90.00
#
_symmetry.space_group_name_H-M   'P 1'
#
loop_
_entity.id
_entity.type
_entity.pdbx_description
1 polymer ?
#
loop_
_entity_poly.entity_id
_entity_poly.type
_entity_poly.pdbx_seq_one_letter_code
_entity_poly.pdbx_strand_id
1 'polypeptide(L)'
;THIIGIDRGERHLLYLTLIDSKGKIKRQMSLNDIISEYKAADGKNVKVVTAYRELLDTKEKERDEARKSWGSIEQIKDLKEGYLSQIVHQIAKMVVQYNAIVVLEDLNMGFKRGRQKVEKQVYQKFEKMLIDKLNYLVFKEKEMTEAGGILKAYQLTNKFQSFKKMSKQNGILFFVPAHFTSKIDPVTGFVSFFYNRYESVEKSVKFFRLFDSISYNKTKDWFEFDVDYNKFTERAKNSKSQWKLCSYGQRIETFRNPDKNNNWDSRSVGLTAAFKELLNAYGIDYMASDILSEIANQDSKEFHQPFMHLFRLMVQMRNSQSGTEVDYLQSPVAPFFNSEEQQLLGKTEDGSWKAPLPVDSDGNGAYNIARKGMWIMQRIKQAKKSDKVDLKMTNDDWLQFVQKLASNH
;
A
#
# COMPACT_ATOMS: atom_id res chain seq x y z
N THR A 1 6.24 -4.91 21.91
CA THR A 1 5.45 -3.78 21.42
C THR A 1 4.85 -4.18 20.09
N HIS A 2 3.54 -4.10 19.98
CA HIS A 2 2.86 -4.26 18.70
C HIS A 2 2.71 -2.90 18.01
N ILE A 3 2.45 -2.93 16.71
CA ILE A 3 2.40 -1.72 15.89
C ILE A 3 1.21 -1.83 14.96
N ILE A 4 0.31 -0.85 15.04
CA ILE A 4 -0.85 -0.71 14.15
C ILE A 4 -0.44 0.28 13.07
N GLY A 5 -0.29 -0.18 11.83
CA GLY A 5 -0.20 0.68 10.65
C GLY A 5 -1.59 0.91 10.07
N ILE A 6 -1.89 2.16 9.72
CA ILE A 6 -3.15 2.52 9.07
C ILE A 6 -2.85 3.25 7.77
N ASP A 7 -3.28 2.64 6.67
CA ASP A 7 -3.19 3.22 5.34
C ASP A 7 -4.50 3.85 4.90
N ARG A 8 -4.38 4.76 3.93
CA ARG A 8 -5.44 5.58 3.36
C ARG A 8 -5.46 5.41 1.85
N GLY A 9 -6.22 4.40 1.41
CA GLY A 9 -6.38 4.05 0.01
C GLY A 9 -7.40 4.89 -0.74
N GLU A 10 -7.44 4.69 -2.06
CA GLU A 10 -8.50 5.18 -2.93
C GLU A 10 -9.67 4.19 -3.01
N ARG A 11 -9.35 2.88 -2.93
CA ARG A 11 -10.30 1.76 -2.90
C ARG A 11 -10.82 1.51 -1.48
N HIS A 12 -9.92 1.41 -0.51
CA HIS A 12 -10.30 1.31 0.90
C HIS A 12 -10.28 2.67 1.60
N LEU A 13 -11.35 3.00 2.33
CA LEU A 13 -11.46 4.22 3.13
C LEU A 13 -10.29 4.32 4.12
N LEU A 14 -10.06 3.22 4.84
CA LEU A 14 -8.92 2.97 5.71
C LEU A 14 -8.57 1.49 5.65
N TYR A 15 -7.28 1.17 5.72
CA TYR A 15 -6.80 -0.20 5.85
C TYR A 15 -5.96 -0.33 7.11
N LEU A 16 -6.18 -1.38 7.90
CA LEU A 16 -5.48 -1.61 9.14
C LEU A 16 -4.57 -2.84 9.02
N THR A 17 -3.35 -2.73 9.54
CA THR A 17 -2.46 -3.87 9.75
C THR A 17 -1.80 -3.78 11.12
N LEU A 18 -1.99 -4.80 11.94
CA LEU A 18 -1.33 -4.98 13.24
C LEU A 18 -0.19 -5.98 13.08
N ILE A 19 1.03 -5.57 13.43
CA ILE A 19 2.21 -6.43 13.45
C ILE A 19 2.77 -6.57 14.87
N ASP A 20 3.46 -7.68 15.13
CA ASP A 20 4.33 -7.79 16.31
C ASP A 20 5.69 -7.14 16.07
N SER A 21 6.56 -7.18 17.09
CA SER A 21 7.90 -6.57 17.04
C SER A 21 8.87 -7.26 16.08
N LYS A 22 8.49 -8.40 15.48
CA LYS A 22 9.26 -9.11 14.45
C LYS A 22 8.70 -8.84 13.05
N GLY A 23 7.64 -8.03 12.92
CA GLY A 23 7.01 -7.75 11.64
C GLY A 23 6.03 -8.81 11.17
N LYS A 24 5.65 -9.78 12.02
CA LYS A 24 4.62 -10.77 11.67
C LYS A 24 3.23 -10.15 11.83
N ILE A 25 2.41 -10.27 10.79
CA ILE A 25 1.02 -9.81 10.79
C ILE A 25 0.22 -10.63 11.82
N LYS A 26 -0.52 -9.93 12.68
CA LYS A 26 -1.48 -10.48 13.65
C LYS A 26 -2.91 -10.22 13.23
N ARG A 27 -3.16 -9.06 12.62
CA ARG A 27 -4.46 -8.67 12.04
C ARG A 27 -4.20 -7.83 10.81
N GLN A 28 -4.98 -8.03 9.75
CA GLN A 28 -5.01 -7.15 8.59
C GLN A 28 -6.41 -7.15 7.99
N MET A 29 -6.99 -5.97 7.78
CA MET A 29 -8.34 -5.86 7.21
C MET A 29 -8.59 -4.46 6.63
N SER A 30 -9.44 -4.44 5.61
CA SER A 30 -10.11 -3.21 5.18
C SER A 30 -11.13 -2.79 6.23
N LEU A 31 -11.24 -1.49 6.46
CA LEU A 31 -12.26 -0.89 7.30
C LEU A 31 -13.38 -0.27 6.44
N ASN A 32 -13.62 -0.79 5.24
CA ASN A 32 -14.79 -0.41 4.43
C ASN A 32 -16.10 -0.89 5.06
N ASP A 33 -16.06 -2.11 5.63
CA ASP A 33 -17.19 -2.75 6.27
C ASP A 33 -16.92 -2.86 7.77
N ILE A 34 -17.91 -2.50 8.57
CA ILE A 34 -17.80 -2.57 10.03
C ILE A 34 -18.75 -3.65 10.52
N ILE A 35 -18.19 -4.68 11.16
CA ILE A 35 -18.94 -5.73 11.84
C ILE A 35 -19.26 -5.23 13.26
N SER A 36 -20.53 -5.10 13.57
CA SER A 36 -21.05 -4.75 14.90
C SER A 36 -21.83 -5.92 15.47
N GLU A 37 -21.73 -6.14 16.78
CA GLU A 37 -22.51 -7.15 17.49
C GLU A 37 -23.40 -6.47 18.52
N TYR A 38 -24.69 -6.78 18.51
CA TYR A 38 -25.62 -6.34 19.55
C TYR A 38 -26.52 -7.50 20.00
N LYS A 39 -27.05 -7.39 21.21
CA LYS A 39 -28.06 -8.33 21.72
C LYS A 39 -29.42 -7.95 21.15
N ALA A 40 -30.03 -8.83 20.37
CA ALA A 40 -31.41 -8.70 19.95
C ALA A 40 -32.36 -8.85 21.15
N ALA A 41 -33.64 -8.50 20.94
CA ALA A 41 -34.67 -8.56 21.98
C ALA A 41 -34.88 -9.98 22.57
N ASP A 42 -34.50 -11.02 21.82
CA ASP A 42 -34.52 -12.42 22.24
C ASP A 42 -33.26 -12.87 23.00
N GLY A 43 -32.35 -11.93 23.30
CA GLY A 43 -31.10 -12.17 24.02
C GLY A 43 -29.97 -12.77 23.17
N LYS A 44 -30.20 -13.07 21.89
CA LYS A 44 -29.16 -13.59 21.00
C LYS A 44 -28.24 -12.47 20.50
N ASN A 45 -26.96 -12.78 20.36
CA ASN A 45 -26.02 -11.88 19.71
C ASN A 45 -26.27 -11.91 18.20
N VAL A 46 -26.63 -10.76 17.63
CA VAL A 46 -26.78 -10.57 16.19
C VAL A 46 -25.58 -9.79 15.69
N LYS A 47 -24.91 -10.33 14.67
CA LYS A 47 -23.85 -9.63 13.95
C LYS A 47 -24.46 -8.88 12.77
N VAL A 48 -24.18 -7.59 12.66
CA VAL A 48 -24.58 -6.77 11.52
C VAL A 48 -23.33 -6.21 10.87
N VAL A 49 -23.25 -6.38 9.55
CA VAL A 49 -22.21 -5.80 8.72
C VAL A 49 -22.75 -4.53 8.10
N THR A 50 -22.08 -3.40 8.32
CA THR A 50 -22.43 -2.12 7.70
C THR A 50 -21.37 -1.75 6.67
N ALA A 51 -21.74 -1.77 5.39
CA ALA A 51 -20.88 -1.44 4.25
C ALA A 51 -20.73 0.08 4.09
N TYR A 52 -19.95 0.72 4.96
CA TYR A 52 -19.81 2.18 4.98
C TYR A 52 -19.22 2.76 3.70
N ARG A 53 -18.38 2.00 2.98
CA ARG A 53 -17.87 2.45 1.68
C ARG A 53 -18.98 2.64 0.67
N GLU A 54 -19.85 1.65 0.52
CA GLU A 54 -20.98 1.71 -0.39
C GLU A 54 -21.96 2.82 0.00
N LEU A 55 -22.26 2.94 1.31
CA LEU A 55 -23.12 4.02 1.82
C LEU A 55 -22.55 5.41 1.49
N LEU A 56 -21.24 5.62 1.66
CA LEU A 56 -20.59 6.88 1.33
C LEU A 56 -20.53 7.13 -0.19
N ASP A 57 -20.29 6.09 -0.99
CA ASP A 57 -20.26 6.18 -2.45
C ASP A 57 -21.65 6.52 -3.02
N THR A 58 -22.70 5.87 -2.53
CA THR A 58 -24.10 6.19 -2.87
C THR A 58 -24.43 7.61 -2.47
N LYS A 59 -24.06 8.03 -1.25
CA LYS A 59 -24.33 9.39 -0.78
C LYS A 59 -23.63 10.45 -1.61
N GLU A 60 -22.41 10.18 -2.06
CA GLU A 60 -21.65 11.07 -2.94
C GLU A 60 -22.32 11.21 -4.31
N LYS A 61 -22.83 10.12 -4.90
CA LYS A 61 -23.58 10.14 -6.17
C LYS A 61 -24.90 10.92 -6.06
N GLU A 62 -25.71 10.64 -5.04
CA GLU A 62 -26.97 11.36 -4.79
C GLU A 62 -26.74 12.88 -4.67
N ARG A 63 -25.66 13.28 -3.98
CA ARG A 63 -25.30 14.70 -3.81
C ARG A 63 -24.85 15.34 -5.12
N ASP A 64 -24.11 14.61 -5.96
CA ASP A 64 -23.71 15.08 -7.29
C ASP A 64 -24.92 15.23 -8.22
N GLU A 65 -25.84 14.26 -8.21
CA GLU A 65 -27.11 14.31 -8.94
C GLU A 65 -27.97 15.49 -8.48
N ALA A 66 -28.16 15.67 -7.17
CA ALA A 66 -28.91 16.79 -6.60
C ALA A 66 -28.31 18.15 -7.01
N ARG A 67 -26.99 18.27 -7.12
CA ARG A 67 -26.37 19.52 -7.64
C ARG A 67 -26.69 19.76 -9.10
N LYS A 68 -26.65 18.71 -9.92
CA LYS A 68 -26.92 18.78 -11.35
C LYS A 68 -28.41 19.04 -11.64
N SER A 69 -29.30 18.54 -10.78
CA SER A 69 -30.76 18.70 -10.89
C SER A 69 -31.33 19.85 -10.06
N TRP A 70 -30.49 20.61 -9.34
CA TRP A 70 -30.88 21.63 -8.35
C TRP A 70 -31.84 21.11 -7.26
N GLY A 71 -31.72 19.83 -6.89
CA GLY A 71 -32.43 19.21 -5.79
C GLY A 71 -31.84 19.52 -4.41
N SER A 72 -32.50 19.03 -3.36
CA SER A 72 -32.03 19.15 -1.97
C SER A 72 -30.77 18.30 -1.76
N ILE A 73 -29.74 18.90 -1.14
CA ILE A 73 -28.46 18.25 -0.90
C ILE A 73 -28.38 17.78 0.55
N GLU A 74 -28.55 16.48 0.79
CA GLU A 74 -28.45 15.89 2.12
C GLU A 74 -27.03 15.88 2.69
N GLN A 75 -26.89 15.90 4.02
CA GLN A 75 -25.59 15.97 4.70
C GLN A 75 -24.87 14.62 4.73
N ILE A 76 -23.64 14.58 4.21
CA ILE A 76 -22.74 13.40 4.30
C ILE A 76 -21.91 13.37 5.60
N LYS A 77 -21.89 14.48 6.36
CA LYS A 77 -20.99 14.69 7.50
C LYS A 77 -21.25 13.68 8.62
N ASP A 78 -22.52 13.41 8.93
CA ASP A 78 -22.93 12.60 10.07
C ASP A 78 -22.68 11.11 9.81
N LEU A 79 -22.91 10.65 8.57
CA LEU A 79 -22.55 9.29 8.13
C LEU A 79 -21.05 9.03 8.33
N LYS A 80 -20.19 10.01 8.00
CA LYS A 80 -18.76 9.93 8.27
C LYS A 80 -18.42 9.93 9.75
N GLU A 81 -19.13 10.68 10.59
CA GLU A 81 -18.90 10.69 12.04
C GLU A 81 -19.23 9.34 12.65
N GLY A 82 -20.38 8.76 12.28
CA GLY A 82 -20.77 7.42 12.68
C GLY A 82 -19.70 6.39 12.31
N TYR A 83 -19.31 6.36 11.03
CA TYR A 83 -18.23 5.51 10.52
C TYR A 83 -16.93 5.62 11.34
N LEU A 84 -16.42 6.85 11.49
CA LEU A 84 -15.14 7.09 12.16
C LEU A 84 -15.19 6.78 13.64
N SER A 85 -16.33 6.98 14.31
CA SER A 85 -16.48 6.64 15.72
C SER A 85 -16.28 5.14 15.97
N GLN A 86 -16.80 4.29 15.08
CA GLN A 86 -16.64 2.84 15.16
C GLN A 86 -15.17 2.42 14.97
N ILE A 87 -14.51 3.01 13.98
CA ILE A 87 -13.09 2.73 13.72
C ILE A 87 -12.20 3.16 14.88
N VAL A 88 -12.41 4.37 15.39
CA VAL A 88 -11.64 4.89 16.53
C VAL A 88 -11.82 3.98 17.75
N HIS A 89 -13.02 3.46 17.98
CA HIS A 89 -13.29 2.49 19.04
C HIS A 89 -12.53 1.17 18.85
N GLN A 90 -12.57 0.59 17.65
CA GLN A 90 -11.82 -0.64 17.34
C GLN A 90 -10.31 -0.46 17.53
N ILE A 91 -9.74 0.65 17.02
CA ILE A 91 -8.32 0.96 17.19
C ILE A 91 -7.96 1.15 18.66
N ALA A 92 -8.77 1.90 19.41
CA ALA A 92 -8.51 2.13 20.84
C ALA A 92 -8.51 0.84 21.66
N LYS A 93 -9.42 -0.10 21.36
CA LYS A 93 -9.42 -1.45 21.95
C LYS A 93 -8.12 -2.20 21.62
N MET A 94 -7.71 -2.21 20.35
CA MET A 94 -6.47 -2.87 19.93
C MET A 94 -5.21 -2.25 20.55
N VAL A 95 -5.16 -0.92 20.67
CA VAL A 95 -4.05 -0.20 21.32
C VAL A 95 -3.83 -0.72 22.73
N VAL A 96 -4.90 -0.84 23.53
CA VAL A 96 -4.80 -1.30 24.92
C VAL A 96 -4.56 -2.81 24.99
N GLN A 97 -5.29 -3.61 24.21
CA GLN A 97 -5.17 -5.06 24.19
C GLN A 97 -3.77 -5.55 23.83
N TYR A 98 -3.13 -4.91 22.84
CA TYR A 98 -1.82 -5.33 22.33
C TYR A 98 -0.66 -4.49 22.87
N ASN A 99 -0.94 -3.49 23.72
CA ASN A 99 0.00 -2.45 24.11
C ASN A 99 0.74 -1.90 22.88
N ALA A 100 -0.06 -1.43 21.91
CA ALA A 100 0.39 -1.09 20.58
C ALA A 100 0.56 0.42 20.40
N ILE A 101 1.56 0.80 19.61
CA ILE A 101 1.63 2.15 19.03
C ILE A 101 0.83 2.19 17.73
N VAL A 102 0.44 3.37 17.28
CA VAL A 102 -0.25 3.56 16.00
C VAL A 102 0.61 4.41 15.08
N VAL A 103 0.74 3.99 13.83
CA VAL A 103 1.55 4.62 12.82
C VAL A 103 0.67 5.01 11.64
N LEU A 104 0.75 6.28 11.27
CA LEU A 104 -0.02 6.91 10.21
C LEU A 104 0.94 7.51 9.20
N GLU A 105 0.51 7.70 7.95
CA GLU A 105 1.33 8.46 7.02
C GLU A 105 1.32 9.96 7.32
N ASP A 106 2.46 10.57 7.09
CA ASP A 106 2.66 12.00 7.07
C ASP A 106 2.31 12.56 5.69
N LEU A 107 1.02 12.81 5.46
CA LEU A 107 0.56 13.36 4.18
C LEU A 107 0.72 14.88 4.15
N ASN A 108 1.46 15.36 3.15
CA ASN A 108 1.63 16.78 2.89
C ASN A 108 0.28 17.47 2.62
N MET A 109 0.18 18.75 3.02
CA MET A 109 -1.04 19.55 2.88
C MET A 109 -1.54 19.65 1.43
N GLY A 110 -0.64 19.72 0.45
CA GLY A 110 -1.00 19.72 -0.98
C GLY A 110 -1.71 18.43 -1.41
N PHE A 111 -1.24 17.27 -0.95
CA PHE A 111 -1.87 15.99 -1.20
C PHE A 111 -3.26 15.90 -0.56
N LYS A 112 -3.38 16.32 0.71
CA LYS A 112 -4.68 16.38 1.41
C LYS A 112 -5.67 17.28 0.66
N ARG A 113 -5.24 18.43 0.13
CA ARG A 113 -6.05 19.37 -0.67
C ARG A 113 -6.48 18.81 -2.02
N GLY A 114 -5.59 18.15 -2.76
CA GLY A 114 -5.92 17.54 -4.05
C GLY A 114 -7.06 16.52 -3.96
N ARG A 115 -7.17 15.82 -2.82
CA ARG A 115 -8.21 14.83 -2.52
C ARG A 115 -9.45 15.40 -1.80
N GLN A 116 -9.52 16.70 -1.52
CA GLN A 116 -10.73 17.31 -0.92
C GLN A 116 -11.94 17.26 -1.86
N LYS A 117 -11.71 17.15 -3.17
CA LYS A 117 -12.76 16.99 -4.18
C LYS A 117 -13.47 15.63 -4.11
N VAL A 118 -12.87 14.66 -3.43
CA VAL A 118 -13.44 13.33 -3.20
C VAL A 118 -14.25 13.41 -1.91
N GLU A 119 -15.58 13.47 -2.03
CA GLU A 119 -16.44 13.78 -0.89
C GLU A 119 -16.50 12.66 0.13
N LYS A 120 -16.17 11.42 -0.21
CA LYS A 120 -16.00 10.34 0.78
C LYS A 120 -14.72 10.41 1.60
N GLN A 121 -13.83 11.39 1.39
CA GLN A 121 -12.58 11.51 2.15
C GLN A 121 -12.85 11.70 3.67
N VAL A 122 -12.17 10.90 4.50
CA VAL A 122 -12.32 10.89 5.97
C VAL A 122 -11.03 11.23 6.75
N TYR A 123 -9.92 11.49 6.06
CA TYR A 123 -8.57 11.39 6.63
C TYR A 123 -8.25 12.36 7.78
N GLN A 124 -8.45 13.67 7.62
CA GLN A 124 -8.14 14.64 8.68
C GLN A 124 -9.09 14.47 9.87
N LYS A 125 -10.35 14.15 9.58
CA LYS A 125 -11.37 13.94 10.61
C LYS A 125 -11.06 12.70 11.45
N PHE A 126 -10.61 11.62 10.80
CA PHE A 126 -10.11 10.42 11.46
C PHE A 126 -8.94 10.73 12.40
N GLU A 127 -7.88 11.39 11.90
CA GLU A 127 -6.72 11.78 12.72
C GLU A 127 -7.14 12.56 13.97
N LYS A 128 -8.03 13.56 13.80
CA LYS A 128 -8.52 14.37 14.92
C LYS A 128 -9.33 13.54 15.92
N MET A 129 -10.30 12.76 15.46
CA MET A 129 -11.16 11.94 16.34
C MET A 129 -10.35 10.90 17.11
N LEU A 130 -9.33 10.31 16.47
CA LEU A 130 -8.42 9.39 17.15
C LEU A 130 -7.60 10.10 18.24
N ILE A 131 -7.02 11.27 17.94
CA ILE A 131 -6.26 12.05 18.93
C ILE A 131 -7.16 12.44 20.10
N ASP A 132 -8.35 12.98 19.83
CA ASP A 132 -9.29 13.41 20.86
C ASP A 132 -9.72 12.24 21.75
N LYS A 133 -9.99 11.06 21.18
CA LYS A 133 -10.35 9.87 21.95
C LYS A 133 -9.19 9.36 22.80
N LEU A 134 -7.96 9.43 22.29
CA LEU A 134 -6.76 9.00 23.01
C LEU A 134 -6.26 10.03 24.04
N ASN A 135 -6.72 11.29 23.98
CA ASN A 135 -6.46 12.28 25.03
C ASN A 135 -7.17 11.89 26.34
N TYR A 136 -8.32 11.22 26.24
CA TYR A 136 -9.10 10.73 27.37
C TYR A 136 -9.83 9.43 27.01
N LEU A 137 -9.10 8.32 27.04
CA LEU A 137 -9.62 7.01 26.64
C LEU A 137 -10.22 6.27 27.83
N VAL A 138 -11.55 6.20 27.82
CA VAL A 138 -12.38 5.43 28.75
C VAL A 138 -13.06 4.25 28.03
N PHE A 139 -13.10 3.12 28.72
CA PHE A 139 -13.89 1.93 28.40
C PHE A 139 -15.06 1.85 29.38
N LYS A 140 -16.29 1.70 28.86
CA LYS A 140 -17.51 1.77 29.68
C LYS A 140 -17.73 0.49 30.48
N GLU A 141 -17.16 -0.60 30.01
CA GLU A 141 -17.14 -1.92 30.64
C GLU A 141 -16.19 -2.01 31.85
N LYS A 142 -15.40 -0.96 32.10
CA LYS A 142 -14.41 -0.91 33.17
C LYS A 142 -14.95 -0.19 34.41
N GLU A 143 -14.52 -0.64 35.58
CA GLU A 143 -14.83 -0.02 36.88
C GLU A 143 -14.32 1.42 36.95
N MET A 144 -14.97 2.28 37.74
CA MET A 144 -14.67 3.72 37.71
C MET A 144 -13.21 4.06 38.03
N THR A 145 -12.59 3.32 38.96
CA THR A 145 -11.26 3.61 39.52
C THR A 145 -10.15 2.72 38.98
N GLU A 146 -10.44 1.79 38.06
CA GLU A 146 -9.42 0.98 37.40
C GLU A 146 -8.81 1.68 36.17
N ALA A 147 -7.65 1.21 35.71
CA ALA A 147 -6.99 1.80 34.54
C ALA A 147 -7.86 1.66 33.28
N GLY A 148 -8.19 2.79 32.65
CA GLY A 148 -9.14 2.88 31.55
C GLY A 148 -10.61 3.07 31.98
N GLY A 149 -10.88 3.10 33.28
CA GLY A 149 -12.14 3.53 33.86
C GLY A 149 -12.33 5.05 33.83
N ILE A 150 -13.53 5.53 34.15
CA ILE A 150 -13.88 6.95 33.99
C ILE A 150 -13.03 7.91 34.84
N LEU A 151 -12.53 7.49 36.01
CA LEU A 151 -11.68 8.32 36.87
C LEU A 151 -10.18 8.09 36.65
N LYS A 152 -9.80 7.06 35.88
CA LYS A 152 -8.41 6.75 35.51
C LYS A 152 -8.29 6.41 34.03
N ALA A 153 -8.81 7.30 33.18
CA ALA A 153 -8.74 7.17 31.74
C ALA A 153 -7.28 7.14 31.25
N TYR A 154 -7.02 6.41 30.16
CA TYR A 154 -5.71 6.48 29.53
C TYR A 154 -5.53 7.82 28.80
N GLN A 155 -4.33 8.40 28.90
CA GLN A 155 -3.93 9.62 28.19
C GLN A 155 -2.74 9.28 27.29
N LEU A 156 -3.03 8.80 26.08
CA LEU A 156 -2.02 8.20 25.19
C LEU A 156 -1.52 9.17 24.12
N THR A 157 -2.12 10.36 24.04
CA THR A 157 -1.76 11.45 23.12
C THR A 157 -1.71 12.78 23.87
N ASN A 158 -0.91 13.72 23.39
CA ASN A 158 -0.91 15.10 23.87
C ASN A 158 -2.17 15.83 23.43
N LYS A 159 -2.56 16.87 24.20
CA LYS A 159 -3.70 17.73 23.90
C LYS A 159 -3.62 18.29 22.48
N PHE A 160 -4.67 18.05 21.70
CA PHE A 160 -4.77 18.60 20.34
C PHE A 160 -4.91 20.12 20.37
N GLN A 161 -4.07 20.83 19.61
CA GLN A 161 -4.19 22.27 19.39
C GLN A 161 -4.59 22.57 17.94
N SER A 162 -3.75 22.15 17.00
CA SER A 162 -4.05 22.20 15.55
C SER A 162 -3.06 21.30 14.81
N PHE A 163 -3.42 20.89 13.59
CA PHE A 163 -2.52 20.13 12.71
C PHE A 163 -1.21 20.86 12.39
N LYS A 164 -1.21 22.20 12.36
CA LYS A 164 0.01 22.99 12.12
C LYS A 164 1.05 22.86 13.23
N LYS A 165 0.59 22.60 14.46
CA LYS A 165 1.43 22.45 15.65
C LYS A 165 1.76 20.99 15.97
N MET A 166 1.31 20.04 15.16
CA MET A 166 1.61 18.63 15.36
C MET A 166 3.02 18.30 14.89
N SER A 167 3.76 17.59 15.75
CA SER A 167 5.04 16.99 15.39
C SER A 167 4.84 15.61 14.73
N LYS A 168 5.92 14.95 14.31
CA LYS A 168 5.88 13.58 13.78
C LYS A 168 5.57 12.52 14.84
N GLN A 169 5.50 12.92 16.10
CA GLN A 169 5.03 12.08 17.20
C GLN A 169 3.98 12.83 18.03
N ASN A 170 2.91 12.14 18.42
CA ASN A 170 1.96 12.60 19.40
C ASN A 170 1.63 11.45 20.37
N GLY A 171 2.40 11.35 21.46
CA GLY A 171 2.31 10.21 22.39
C GLY A 171 2.61 8.90 21.69
N ILE A 172 1.62 8.00 21.63
CA ILE A 172 1.72 6.70 20.94
C ILE A 172 1.49 6.76 19.42
N LEU A 173 1.12 7.93 18.89
CA LEU A 173 0.90 8.13 17.46
C LEU A 173 2.20 8.60 16.79
N PHE A 174 2.59 7.92 15.71
CA PHE A 174 3.75 8.28 14.90
C PHE A 174 3.33 8.56 13.46
N PHE A 175 3.94 9.56 12.84
CA PHE A 175 3.67 9.97 11.46
C PHE A 175 4.91 9.74 10.61
N VAL A 176 4.81 8.84 9.63
CA VAL A 176 5.94 8.38 8.81
C VAL A 176 5.78 8.80 7.34
N PRO A 177 6.88 9.00 6.59
CA PRO A 177 6.78 9.32 5.16
C PRO A 177 6.04 8.23 4.36
N ALA A 178 5.16 8.62 3.44
CA ALA A 178 4.38 7.71 2.59
C ALA A 178 5.20 7.06 1.44
N HIS A 179 6.45 7.47 1.23
CA HIS A 179 7.26 6.92 0.15
C HIS A 179 7.59 5.44 0.35
N PHE A 180 7.49 4.64 -0.71
CA PHE A 180 7.83 3.21 -0.73
C PHE A 180 7.05 2.36 0.30
N THR A 181 5.76 2.64 0.50
CA THR A 181 4.86 1.86 1.36
C THR A 181 3.97 0.89 0.56
N SER A 182 3.28 1.37 -0.48
CA SER A 182 2.37 0.52 -1.28
C SER A 182 3.06 -0.21 -2.44
N LYS A 183 3.96 0.48 -3.17
CA LYS A 183 4.69 -0.06 -4.34
C LYS A 183 6.08 -0.58 -3.96
N ILE A 184 6.12 -1.53 -3.02
CA ILE A 184 7.33 -2.24 -2.58
C ILE A 184 7.01 -3.72 -2.35
N ASP A 185 7.89 -4.61 -2.77
CA ASP A 185 7.73 -6.03 -2.52
C ASP A 185 7.85 -6.29 -1.01
N PRO A 186 6.81 -6.81 -0.34
CA PRO A 186 6.86 -7.03 1.11
C PRO A 186 7.88 -8.08 1.52
N VAL A 187 8.24 -9.01 0.62
CA VAL A 187 9.16 -10.13 0.88
C VAL A 187 10.60 -9.71 0.64
N THR A 188 10.89 -9.07 -0.50
CA THR A 188 12.29 -8.76 -0.89
C THR A 188 12.72 -7.32 -0.62
N GLY A 189 11.76 -6.39 -0.47
CA GLY A 189 12.03 -4.95 -0.42
C GLY A 189 12.37 -4.33 -1.79
N PHE A 190 12.09 -5.02 -2.90
CA PHE A 190 12.25 -4.49 -4.25
C PHE A 190 11.30 -3.30 -4.49
N VAL A 191 11.84 -2.24 -5.10
CA VAL A 191 11.09 -1.08 -5.59
C VAL A 191 11.58 -0.74 -7.00
N SER A 192 10.67 -0.37 -7.90
CA SER A 192 11.07 0.04 -9.25
C SER A 192 11.56 1.49 -9.28
N PHE A 193 12.81 1.69 -9.66
CA PHE A 193 13.40 3.02 -9.90
C PHE A 193 13.54 3.41 -11.37
N PHE A 194 13.16 2.53 -12.29
CA PHE A 194 13.38 2.74 -13.73
C PHE A 194 12.57 3.91 -14.28
N TYR A 195 13.21 4.74 -15.10
CA TYR A 195 12.49 5.61 -16.03
C TYR A 195 12.07 4.79 -17.24
N ASN A 196 10.85 4.27 -17.21
CA ASN A 196 10.38 3.24 -18.14
C ASN A 196 9.36 3.75 -19.17
N ARG A 197 9.46 5.02 -19.56
CA ARG A 197 8.68 5.58 -20.67
C ARG A 197 9.51 5.56 -21.94
N TYR A 198 8.91 5.07 -23.02
CA TYR A 198 9.50 5.20 -24.36
C TYR A 198 9.52 6.68 -24.77
N GLU A 199 10.65 7.13 -25.30
CA GLU A 199 10.84 8.48 -25.83
C GLU A 199 11.35 8.44 -27.27
N SER A 200 12.41 7.67 -27.52
CA SER A 200 12.97 7.42 -28.85
C SER A 200 13.71 6.08 -28.87
N VAL A 201 13.98 5.56 -30.08
CA VAL A 201 14.82 4.36 -30.28
C VAL A 201 16.18 4.55 -29.61
N GLU A 202 16.85 5.69 -29.83
CA GLU A 202 18.17 5.98 -29.24
C GLU A 202 18.15 5.92 -27.71
N LYS A 203 17.13 6.50 -27.06
CA LYS A 203 17.00 6.46 -25.60
C LYS A 203 16.65 5.06 -25.09
N SER A 204 15.84 4.31 -25.83
CA SER A 204 15.51 2.91 -25.53
C SER A 204 16.78 2.02 -25.58
N VAL A 205 17.57 2.13 -26.64
CA VAL A 205 18.85 1.42 -26.78
C VAL A 205 19.81 1.80 -25.64
N LYS A 206 19.96 3.10 -25.33
CA LYS A 206 20.78 3.55 -24.19
C LYS A 206 20.30 2.97 -22.87
N PHE A 207 18.98 2.89 -22.65
CA PHE A 207 18.40 2.30 -21.46
C PHE A 207 18.72 0.81 -21.33
N PHE A 208 18.51 0.02 -22.38
CA PHE A 208 18.75 -1.43 -22.32
C PHE A 208 20.24 -1.78 -22.22
N ARG A 209 21.13 -1.01 -22.84
CA ARG A 209 22.59 -1.20 -22.70
C ARG A 209 23.13 -1.07 -21.27
N LEU A 210 22.34 -0.56 -20.33
CA LEU A 210 22.71 -0.48 -18.91
C LEU A 210 22.44 -1.78 -18.14
N PHE A 211 21.66 -2.72 -18.69
CA PHE A 211 21.47 -4.04 -18.08
C PHE A 211 22.75 -4.87 -18.16
N ASP A 212 22.91 -5.81 -17.22
CA ASP A 212 24.03 -6.74 -17.20
C ASP A 212 23.85 -7.86 -18.23
N SER A 213 22.62 -8.40 -18.33
CA SER A 213 22.21 -9.35 -19.36
C SER A 213 20.70 -9.43 -19.45
N ILE A 214 20.19 -9.84 -20.62
CA ILE A 214 18.78 -10.17 -20.84
C ILE A 214 18.74 -11.54 -21.49
N SER A 215 18.18 -12.54 -20.82
CA SER A 215 18.18 -13.92 -21.35
C SER A 215 16.87 -14.65 -21.08
N TYR A 216 16.58 -15.68 -21.86
CA TYR A 216 15.42 -16.54 -21.65
C TYR A 216 15.82 -17.78 -20.84
N ASN A 217 15.18 -18.00 -19.70
CA ASN A 217 15.36 -19.20 -18.89
C ASN A 217 14.44 -20.32 -19.40
N LYS A 218 15.00 -21.23 -20.19
CA LYS A 218 14.26 -22.38 -20.78
C LYS A 218 13.63 -23.30 -19.73
N THR A 219 14.31 -23.51 -18.60
CA THR A 219 13.83 -24.43 -17.55
C THR A 219 12.65 -23.84 -16.79
N LYS A 220 12.65 -22.52 -16.58
CA LYS A 220 11.62 -21.83 -15.79
C LYS A 220 10.53 -21.16 -16.63
N ASP A 221 10.73 -21.08 -17.94
CA ASP A 221 9.83 -20.44 -18.90
C ASP A 221 9.54 -18.96 -18.60
N TRP A 222 10.61 -18.17 -18.49
CA TRP A 222 10.53 -16.70 -18.41
C TRP A 222 11.82 -16.03 -18.87
N PHE A 223 11.74 -14.74 -19.17
CA PHE A 223 12.90 -13.89 -19.37
C PHE A 223 13.47 -13.43 -18.04
N GLU A 224 14.79 -13.33 -17.95
CA GLU A 224 15.55 -12.82 -16.81
C GLU A 224 16.34 -11.58 -17.27
N PHE A 225 16.14 -10.47 -16.56
CA PHE A 225 16.84 -9.20 -16.76
C PHE A 225 17.71 -8.97 -15.52
N ASP A 226 19.02 -9.20 -15.68
CA ASP A 226 20.00 -8.93 -14.63
C ASP A 226 20.36 -7.45 -14.65
N VAL A 227 20.26 -6.80 -13.50
CA VAL A 227 20.37 -5.35 -13.39
C VAL A 227 21.12 -4.89 -12.14
N ASP A 228 22.07 -4.00 -12.33
CA ASP A 228 22.63 -3.13 -11.29
C ASP A 228 22.00 -1.73 -11.32
N TYR A 229 21.20 -1.38 -10.31
CA TYR A 229 20.61 -0.04 -10.22
C TYR A 229 21.65 1.10 -10.20
N ASN A 230 22.90 0.85 -9.79
CA ASN A 230 23.95 1.88 -9.82
C ASN A 230 24.25 2.37 -11.24
N LYS A 231 23.93 1.58 -12.27
CA LYS A 231 24.02 1.98 -13.69
C LYS A 231 22.87 2.87 -14.15
N PHE A 232 21.76 2.91 -13.41
CA PHE A 232 20.53 3.61 -13.80
C PHE A 232 20.28 4.88 -12.98
N THR A 233 20.58 4.87 -11.68
CA THR A 233 20.21 5.97 -10.80
C THR A 233 20.99 5.99 -9.48
N GLU A 234 21.32 7.21 -9.01
CA GLU A 234 21.87 7.43 -7.67
C GLU A 234 20.86 7.14 -6.55
N ARG A 235 19.55 7.04 -6.87
CA ARG A 235 18.49 6.81 -5.87
C ARG A 235 18.57 5.47 -5.16
N ALA A 236 19.30 4.51 -5.73
CA ALA A 236 19.46 3.17 -5.19
C ALA A 236 20.84 2.94 -4.53
N LYS A 237 21.74 3.93 -4.59
CA LYS A 237 23.17 3.80 -4.21
C LYS A 237 23.40 3.21 -2.82
N ASN A 238 22.51 3.55 -1.88
CA ASN A 238 22.59 3.12 -0.48
C ASN A 238 21.68 1.91 -0.18
N SER A 239 21.17 1.22 -1.20
CA SER A 239 20.25 0.07 -1.07
C SER A 239 20.77 -1.11 -1.89
N LYS A 240 20.11 -2.26 -1.83
CA LYS A 240 20.43 -3.39 -2.71
C LYS A 240 20.25 -2.95 -4.17
N SER A 241 21.35 -2.96 -4.92
CA SER A 241 21.38 -2.47 -6.31
C SER A 241 21.19 -3.59 -7.34
N GLN A 242 21.71 -4.80 -7.04
CA GLN A 242 21.67 -5.97 -7.91
C GLN A 242 20.33 -6.70 -7.79
N TRP A 243 19.61 -6.83 -8.90
CA TRP A 243 18.35 -7.55 -9.00
C TRP A 243 18.29 -8.40 -10.27
N LYS A 244 17.52 -9.49 -10.19
CA LYS A 244 17.11 -10.28 -11.34
C LYS A 244 15.60 -10.13 -11.49
N LEU A 245 15.17 -9.44 -12.53
CA LEU A 245 13.76 -9.23 -12.84
C LEU A 245 13.29 -10.32 -13.79
N CYS A 246 12.16 -10.94 -13.52
CA CYS A 246 11.60 -11.98 -14.37
C CYS A 246 10.29 -11.53 -15.01
N SER A 247 10.02 -11.98 -16.23
CA SER A 247 8.73 -11.82 -16.91
C SER A 247 7.63 -12.72 -16.32
N TYR A 248 7.66 -12.95 -15.01
CA TYR A 248 6.80 -13.88 -14.29
C TYR A 248 5.38 -13.35 -14.12
N GLY A 249 4.42 -14.22 -14.47
CA GLY A 249 2.99 -14.01 -14.34
C GLY A 249 2.40 -12.95 -15.26
N GLN A 250 1.17 -12.53 -14.94
CA GLN A 250 0.40 -11.60 -15.74
C GLN A 250 0.42 -10.20 -15.15
N ARG A 251 0.06 -9.20 -15.95
CA ARG A 251 -0.12 -7.81 -15.51
C ARG A 251 -1.40 -7.25 -16.07
N ILE A 252 -1.98 -6.29 -15.36
CA ILE A 252 -3.13 -5.54 -15.84
C ILE A 252 -2.61 -4.27 -16.50
N GLU A 253 -2.83 -4.15 -17.81
CA GLU A 253 -2.60 -2.92 -18.54
C GLU A 253 -3.87 -2.08 -18.54
N THR A 254 -3.79 -0.87 -18.00
CA THR A 254 -4.85 0.15 -18.13
C THR A 254 -4.56 1.05 -19.32
N PHE A 255 -5.54 1.21 -20.22
CA PHE A 255 -5.39 2.01 -21.43
C PHE A 255 -6.66 2.82 -21.72
N ARG A 256 -6.54 3.84 -22.58
CA ARG A 256 -7.68 4.59 -23.11
C ARG A 256 -8.22 3.82 -24.29
N ASN A 257 -9.44 3.29 -24.19
CA ASN A 257 -10.03 2.45 -25.21
C ASN A 257 -10.77 3.30 -26.25
N PRO A 258 -10.30 3.36 -27.53
CA PRO A 258 -10.95 4.12 -28.59
C PRO A 258 -12.41 3.67 -28.83
N ASP A 259 -12.68 2.37 -28.70
CA ASP A 259 -14.01 1.78 -28.91
C ASP A 259 -14.99 2.15 -27.80
N LYS A 260 -14.50 2.60 -26.64
CA LYS A 260 -15.30 3.06 -25.51
C LYS A 260 -15.21 4.58 -25.33
N ASN A 261 -15.17 5.33 -26.43
CA ASN A 261 -15.06 6.80 -26.42
C ASN A 261 -13.86 7.31 -25.60
N ASN A 262 -12.72 6.62 -25.74
CA ASN A 262 -11.50 6.86 -24.96
C ASN A 262 -11.71 6.80 -23.44
N ASN A 263 -12.71 6.06 -22.95
CA ASN A 263 -12.80 5.74 -21.53
C ASN A 263 -11.66 4.81 -21.11
N TRP A 264 -11.35 4.83 -19.81
CA TRP A 264 -10.37 3.91 -19.24
C TRP A 264 -10.89 2.47 -19.32
N ASP A 265 -10.06 1.58 -19.82
CA ASP A 265 -10.31 0.15 -19.88
C ASP A 265 -9.08 -0.61 -19.35
N SER A 266 -9.20 -1.92 -19.25
CA SER A 266 -8.14 -2.77 -18.70
C SER A 266 -8.10 -4.12 -19.41
N ARG A 267 -6.89 -4.64 -19.63
CA ARG A 267 -6.67 -5.99 -20.18
C ARG A 267 -5.55 -6.71 -19.44
N SER A 268 -5.64 -8.04 -19.37
CA SER A 268 -4.55 -8.87 -18.84
C SER A 268 -3.50 -9.11 -19.92
N VAL A 269 -2.22 -9.04 -19.55
CA VAL A 269 -1.07 -9.27 -20.42
C VAL A 269 -0.18 -10.35 -19.81
N GLY A 270 -0.05 -11.48 -20.52
CA GLY A 270 0.92 -12.52 -20.19
C GLY A 270 2.33 -12.12 -20.64
N LEU A 271 3.19 -11.75 -19.71
CA LEU A 271 4.47 -11.10 -20.02
C LEU A 271 5.40 -11.98 -20.85
N THR A 272 5.68 -13.22 -20.41
CA THR A 272 6.58 -14.13 -21.15
C THR A 272 6.09 -14.36 -22.58
N ALA A 273 4.80 -14.64 -22.77
CA ALA A 273 4.23 -14.88 -24.10
C ALA A 273 4.35 -13.63 -24.99
N ALA A 274 4.05 -12.45 -24.46
CA ALA A 274 4.14 -11.20 -25.20
C ALA A 274 5.59 -10.85 -25.60
N PHE A 275 6.58 -11.10 -24.72
CA PHE A 275 7.98 -10.96 -25.08
C PHE A 275 8.40 -11.95 -26.18
N LYS A 276 7.99 -13.23 -26.09
CA LYS A 276 8.27 -14.22 -27.13
C LYS A 276 7.69 -13.81 -28.49
N GLU A 277 6.44 -13.37 -28.51
CA GLU A 277 5.75 -12.91 -29.73
C GLU A 277 6.50 -11.72 -30.36
N LEU A 278 6.86 -10.72 -29.57
CA LEU A 278 7.59 -9.55 -30.05
C LEU A 278 8.98 -9.91 -30.58
N LEU A 279 9.75 -10.74 -29.86
CA LEU A 279 11.08 -11.13 -30.28
C LEU A 279 11.05 -11.99 -31.56
N ASN A 280 10.08 -12.92 -31.66
CA ASN A 280 9.85 -13.72 -32.87
C ASN A 280 9.50 -12.84 -34.08
N ALA A 281 8.64 -11.84 -33.91
CA ALA A 281 8.22 -10.95 -35.00
C ALA A 281 9.39 -10.16 -35.62
N TYR A 282 10.47 -9.96 -34.87
CA TYR A 282 11.69 -9.29 -35.32
C TYR A 282 12.87 -10.25 -35.56
N GLY A 283 12.60 -11.56 -35.59
CA GLY A 283 13.62 -12.58 -35.88
C GLY A 283 14.74 -12.69 -34.84
N ILE A 284 14.48 -12.29 -33.59
CA ILE A 284 15.45 -12.40 -32.50
C ILE A 284 15.35 -13.80 -31.90
N ASP A 285 16.41 -14.60 -32.06
CA ASP A 285 16.52 -15.92 -31.45
C ASP A 285 16.78 -15.80 -29.95
N TYR A 286 15.70 -15.71 -29.17
CA TYR A 286 15.77 -15.69 -27.72
C TYR A 286 16.07 -17.04 -27.08
N MET A 287 16.16 -18.13 -27.86
CA MET A 287 16.65 -19.41 -27.36
C MET A 287 18.18 -19.47 -27.30
N ALA A 288 18.87 -18.50 -27.90
CA ALA A 288 20.30 -18.27 -27.73
C ALA A 288 20.61 -17.79 -26.29
N SER A 289 21.83 -17.31 -26.05
CA SER A 289 22.29 -16.82 -24.75
C SER A 289 21.69 -15.45 -24.39
N ASP A 290 22.52 -14.47 -24.05
CA ASP A 290 22.11 -13.08 -23.82
C ASP A 290 21.65 -12.43 -25.13
N ILE A 291 20.44 -11.87 -25.14
CA ILE A 291 19.83 -11.18 -26.28
C ILE A 291 19.97 -9.65 -26.24
N LEU A 292 20.76 -9.13 -25.29
CA LEU A 292 20.91 -7.69 -25.09
C LEU A 292 21.45 -6.98 -26.35
N SER A 293 22.41 -7.59 -27.05
CA SER A 293 23.00 -6.99 -28.25
C SER A 293 21.99 -6.93 -29.40
N GLU A 294 21.19 -7.97 -29.56
CA GLU A 294 20.13 -8.10 -30.56
C GLU A 294 19.06 -7.04 -30.34
N ILE A 295 18.61 -6.85 -29.09
CA ILE A 295 17.69 -5.77 -28.71
C ILE A 295 18.29 -4.39 -29.02
N ALA A 296 19.56 -4.19 -28.68
CA ALA A 296 20.26 -2.91 -28.86
C ALA A 296 20.57 -2.58 -30.33
N ASN A 297 20.61 -3.58 -31.21
CA ASN A 297 20.87 -3.42 -32.65
C ASN A 297 19.60 -3.18 -33.47
N GLN A 298 18.41 -3.36 -32.89
CA GLN A 298 17.15 -2.96 -33.54
C GLN A 298 17.07 -1.43 -33.67
N ASP A 299 16.70 -0.95 -34.85
CA ASP A 299 16.54 0.48 -35.16
C ASP A 299 15.07 0.91 -35.31
N SER A 300 14.14 -0.04 -35.28
CA SER A 300 12.71 0.19 -35.43
C SER A 300 12.06 0.72 -34.15
N LYS A 301 11.28 1.80 -34.29
CA LYS A 301 10.38 2.30 -33.24
C LYS A 301 9.33 1.26 -32.87
N GLU A 302 8.83 0.54 -33.87
CA GLU A 302 7.79 -0.48 -33.76
C GLU A 302 8.25 -1.70 -32.95
N PHE A 303 9.56 -1.87 -32.76
CA PHE A 303 10.13 -2.82 -31.80
C PHE A 303 10.32 -2.19 -30.41
N HIS A 304 11.06 -1.07 -30.33
CA HIS A 304 11.48 -0.49 -29.05
C HIS A 304 10.32 0.03 -28.21
N GLN A 305 9.28 0.58 -28.84
CA GLN A 305 8.11 1.09 -28.12
C GLN A 305 7.33 -0.04 -27.42
N PRO A 306 6.96 -1.15 -28.11
CA PRO A 306 6.39 -2.33 -27.45
C PRO A 306 7.33 -2.99 -26.43
N PHE A 307 8.63 -3.12 -26.72
CA PHE A 307 9.57 -3.77 -25.80
C PHE A 307 9.72 -2.98 -24.49
N MET A 308 9.85 -1.65 -24.56
CA MET A 308 9.81 -0.79 -23.35
C MET A 308 8.46 -0.87 -22.63
N HIS A 309 7.36 -0.98 -23.38
CA HIS A 309 6.04 -1.12 -22.77
C HIS A 309 5.92 -2.42 -21.97
N LEU A 310 6.38 -3.55 -22.51
CA LEU A 310 6.40 -4.83 -21.80
C LEU A 310 7.32 -4.79 -20.58
N PHE A 311 8.50 -4.17 -20.69
CA PHE A 311 9.39 -3.95 -19.55
C PHE A 311 8.70 -3.11 -18.45
N ARG A 312 8.00 -2.03 -18.83
CA ARG A 312 7.23 -1.20 -17.89
C ARG A 312 6.16 -2.02 -17.16
N LEU A 313 5.44 -2.88 -17.86
CA LEU A 313 4.47 -3.79 -17.25
C LEU A 313 5.15 -4.81 -16.31
N MET A 314 6.29 -5.37 -16.71
CA MET A 314 7.05 -6.32 -15.87
C MET A 314 7.36 -5.74 -14.49
N VAL A 315 7.86 -4.50 -14.44
CA VAL A 315 8.17 -3.80 -13.17
C VAL A 315 6.96 -3.10 -12.53
N GLN A 316 5.78 -3.18 -13.14
CA GLN A 316 4.52 -2.71 -12.55
C GLN A 316 4.03 -3.73 -11.54
N MET A 317 4.27 -3.47 -10.26
CA MET A 317 3.88 -4.40 -9.21
C MET A 317 2.40 -4.33 -8.84
N ARG A 318 1.83 -3.12 -8.75
CA ARG A 318 0.40 -2.94 -8.44
C ARG A 318 -0.40 -3.06 -9.73
N ASN A 319 -1.35 -3.97 -9.75
CA ASN A 319 -2.20 -4.28 -10.89
C ASN A 319 -3.65 -4.07 -10.47
N SER A 320 -4.29 -3.06 -11.05
CA SER A 320 -5.66 -2.70 -10.72
C SER A 320 -6.50 -2.63 -11.98
N GLN A 321 -7.70 -3.21 -11.94
CA GLN A 321 -8.63 -3.16 -13.07
C GLN A 321 -9.62 -2.00 -12.90
N SER A 322 -9.85 -1.27 -13.99
CA SER A 322 -10.80 -0.15 -14.03
C SER A 322 -12.23 -0.65 -13.79
N GLY A 323 -12.95 -0.03 -12.85
CA GLY A 323 -14.36 -0.32 -12.59
C GLY A 323 -14.64 -1.62 -11.82
N THR A 324 -13.62 -2.32 -11.32
CA THR A 324 -13.77 -3.52 -10.49
C THR A 324 -12.95 -3.42 -9.21
N GLU A 325 -13.15 -4.36 -8.28
CA GLU A 325 -12.39 -4.47 -7.03
C GLU A 325 -11.00 -5.13 -7.18
N VAL A 326 -10.63 -5.60 -8.38
CA VAL A 326 -9.34 -6.26 -8.63
C VAL A 326 -8.20 -5.25 -8.41
N ASP A 327 -7.35 -5.51 -7.40
CA ASP A 327 -6.19 -4.71 -7.03
C ASP A 327 -5.12 -5.56 -6.31
N TYR A 328 -4.31 -6.27 -7.08
CA TYR A 328 -3.27 -7.13 -6.52
C TYR A 328 -1.87 -6.55 -6.67
N LEU A 329 -0.96 -7.07 -5.84
CA LEU A 329 0.46 -6.79 -5.93
C LEU A 329 1.19 -8.05 -6.40
N GLN A 330 2.02 -7.91 -7.43
CA GLN A 330 2.85 -8.99 -7.95
C GLN A 330 4.31 -8.53 -8.14
N SER A 331 5.24 -9.23 -7.49
CA SER A 331 6.66 -8.92 -7.61
C SER A 331 7.26 -9.53 -8.88
N PRO A 332 8.12 -8.79 -9.63
CA PRO A 332 8.93 -9.36 -10.70
C PRO A 332 10.19 -10.06 -10.18
N VAL A 333 10.43 -10.08 -8.87
CA VAL A 333 11.64 -10.65 -8.27
C VAL A 333 11.26 -11.91 -7.48
N ALA A 334 12.04 -12.97 -7.62
CA ALA A 334 11.87 -14.19 -6.83
C ALA A 334 11.90 -13.88 -5.31
N PRO A 335 11.01 -14.46 -4.49
CA PRO A 335 10.14 -15.61 -4.78
C PRO A 335 8.79 -15.25 -5.44
N PHE A 336 8.66 -14.09 -6.08
CA PHE A 336 7.49 -13.65 -6.85
C PHE A 336 6.23 -13.49 -6.01
N PHE A 337 6.36 -12.78 -4.89
CA PHE A 337 5.22 -12.46 -4.04
C PHE A 337 3.99 -12.03 -4.86
N ASN A 338 2.86 -12.71 -4.61
CA ASN A 338 1.56 -12.40 -5.20
C ASN A 338 0.52 -12.29 -4.08
N SER A 339 -0.15 -11.15 -4.01
CA SER A 339 -1.15 -10.89 -2.98
C SER A 339 -2.45 -11.66 -3.18
N GLU A 340 -2.79 -12.07 -4.40
CA GLU A 340 -3.99 -12.91 -4.66
C GLU A 340 -3.84 -14.30 -4.01
N GLU A 341 -2.64 -14.88 -4.05
CA GLU A 341 -2.35 -16.15 -3.36
C GLU A 341 -2.55 -16.03 -1.85
N GLN A 342 -2.28 -14.86 -1.29
CA GLN A 342 -2.53 -14.57 0.13
C GLN A 342 -4.04 -14.46 0.42
N GLN A 343 -4.83 -13.90 -0.49
CA GLN A 343 -6.30 -13.83 -0.34
C GLN A 343 -6.94 -15.22 -0.25
N LEU A 344 -6.40 -16.21 -0.96
CA LEU A 344 -6.91 -17.60 -0.94
C LEU A 344 -6.85 -18.25 0.45
N LEU A 345 -6.03 -17.74 1.36
CA LEU A 345 -5.95 -18.21 2.75
C LEU A 345 -7.19 -17.83 3.59
N GLY A 346 -8.03 -16.94 3.07
CA GLY A 346 -9.34 -16.58 3.63
C GLY A 346 -9.27 -15.65 4.84
N LYS A 347 -10.45 -15.40 5.43
CA LYS A 347 -10.65 -14.52 6.58
C LYS A 347 -11.03 -15.27 7.86
N THR A 348 -10.79 -14.64 8.99
CA THR A 348 -11.37 -14.98 10.30
C THR A 348 -12.79 -14.44 10.40
N GLU A 349 -13.55 -14.89 11.42
CA GLU A 349 -14.94 -14.43 11.64
C GLU A 349 -15.06 -12.93 11.93
N ASP A 350 -14.02 -12.31 12.49
CA ASP A 350 -13.97 -10.86 12.74
C ASP A 350 -13.50 -10.06 11.51
N GLY A 351 -13.40 -10.70 10.35
CA GLY A 351 -13.12 -10.05 9.06
C GLY A 351 -11.63 -9.81 8.78
N SER A 352 -10.72 -10.20 9.68
CA SER A 352 -9.27 -10.14 9.43
C SER A 352 -8.83 -11.22 8.45
N TRP A 353 -7.91 -10.90 7.55
CA TRP A 353 -7.27 -11.93 6.73
C TRP A 353 -6.37 -12.82 7.58
N LYS A 354 -6.35 -14.12 7.25
CA LYS A 354 -5.49 -15.13 7.87
C LYS A 354 -4.06 -15.12 7.34
N ALA A 355 -3.84 -14.47 6.20
CA ALA A 355 -2.58 -14.47 5.50
C ALA A 355 -1.43 -13.88 6.34
N PRO A 356 -0.21 -14.47 6.26
CA PRO A 356 0.97 -13.94 6.95
C PRO A 356 1.60 -12.74 6.25
N LEU A 357 1.28 -12.53 4.97
CA LEU A 357 1.74 -11.42 4.14
C LEU A 357 0.53 -10.58 3.66
N PRO A 358 0.77 -9.36 3.13
CA PRO A 358 -0.31 -8.51 2.62
C PRO A 358 -1.17 -9.20 1.55
N VAL A 359 -2.47 -8.94 1.55
CA VAL A 359 -3.43 -9.54 0.61
C VAL A 359 -3.80 -8.64 -0.57
N ASP A 360 -3.44 -7.37 -0.53
CA ASP A 360 -3.70 -6.38 -1.59
C ASP A 360 -2.73 -5.20 -1.46
N SER A 361 -2.81 -4.24 -2.37
CA SER A 361 -1.88 -3.12 -2.44
C SER A 361 -2.03 -2.07 -1.32
N ASP A 362 -3.23 -1.90 -0.78
CA ASP A 362 -3.52 -0.96 0.32
C ASP A 362 -3.12 -1.62 1.66
N GLY A 363 -3.34 -2.93 1.81
CA GLY A 363 -2.83 -3.75 2.91
C GLY A 363 -1.30 -3.78 2.94
N ASN A 364 -0.64 -3.83 1.77
CA ASN A 364 0.80 -3.67 1.69
C ASN A 364 1.24 -2.27 2.17
N GLY A 365 0.48 -1.22 1.83
CA GLY A 365 0.67 0.12 2.36
C GLY A 365 0.64 0.14 3.89
N ALA A 366 -0.44 -0.39 4.48
CA ALA A 366 -0.65 -0.42 5.93
C ALA A 366 0.44 -1.24 6.65
N TYR A 367 0.81 -2.38 6.07
CA TYR A 367 1.89 -3.22 6.55
C TYR A 367 3.22 -2.47 6.58
N ASN A 368 3.56 -1.76 5.51
CA ASN A 368 4.80 -0.99 5.43
C ASN A 368 4.82 0.24 6.34
N ILE A 369 3.68 0.90 6.51
CA ILE A 369 3.52 1.96 7.51
C ILE A 369 3.82 1.40 8.91
N ALA A 370 3.29 0.22 9.25
CA ALA A 370 3.60 -0.44 10.52
C ALA A 370 5.10 -0.79 10.64
N ARG A 371 5.71 -1.34 9.58
CA ARG A 371 7.15 -1.65 9.54
C ARG A 371 8.04 -0.41 9.69
N LYS A 372 7.61 0.76 9.20
CA LYS A 372 8.30 2.03 9.47
C LYS A 372 8.24 2.41 10.95
N GLY A 373 7.12 2.14 11.62
CA GLY A 373 7.06 2.21 13.09
C GLY A 373 8.01 1.24 13.78
N MET A 374 8.22 0.05 13.21
CA MET A 374 9.19 -0.92 13.74
C MET A 374 10.60 -0.37 13.70
N TRP A 375 10.99 0.28 12.59
CA TRP A 375 12.27 1.00 12.49
C TRP A 375 12.40 2.10 13.57
N ILE A 376 11.36 2.91 13.76
CA ILE A 376 11.31 3.96 14.80
C ILE A 376 11.54 3.34 16.18
N MET A 377 10.83 2.25 16.49
CA MET A 377 10.94 1.58 17.78
C MET A 377 12.32 0.96 18.02
N GLN A 378 12.98 0.45 16.97
CA GLN A 378 14.35 -0.05 17.08
C GLN A 378 15.33 1.09 17.38
N ARG A 379 15.21 2.23 16.69
CA ARG A 379 16.03 3.43 16.95
C ARG A 379 15.87 3.92 18.39
N ILE A 380 14.64 4.02 18.88
CA ILE A 380 14.35 4.44 20.27
C ILE A 380 14.98 3.47 21.29
N LYS A 381 14.89 2.16 21.06
CA LYS A 381 15.46 1.15 21.96
C LYS A 381 16.99 1.13 21.98
N GLN A 382 17.63 1.53 20.89
CA GLN A 382 19.09 1.57 20.77
C GLN A 382 19.69 2.86 21.36
N ALA A 383 18.90 3.93 21.49
CA ALA A 383 19.35 5.19 22.05
C ALA A 383 19.56 5.10 23.57
N LYS A 384 20.55 5.82 24.10
CA LYS A 384 20.73 5.95 25.55
C LYS A 384 19.67 6.92 26.10
N LYS A 385 19.33 6.77 27.39
CA LYS A 385 18.28 7.56 28.06
C LYS A 385 18.46 9.09 27.96
N SER A 386 19.70 9.56 27.80
CA SER A 386 20.09 10.97 27.66
C SER A 386 19.96 11.52 26.25
N ASP A 387 19.75 10.67 25.24
CA ASP A 387 19.94 11.05 23.85
C ASP A 387 18.63 11.54 23.24
N LYS A 388 18.69 12.66 22.52
CA LYS A 388 17.61 13.04 21.61
C LYS A 388 17.65 12.13 20.39
N VAL A 389 16.69 11.23 20.27
CA VAL A 389 16.60 10.31 19.13
C VAL A 389 16.06 11.05 17.91
N ASP A 390 16.83 11.06 16.81
CA ASP A 390 16.29 11.50 15.53
C ASP A 390 15.42 10.40 14.92
N LEU A 391 14.12 10.71 14.77
CA LEU A 391 13.12 9.82 14.18
C LEU A 391 12.85 10.14 12.70
N LYS A 392 13.61 11.06 12.10
CA LYS A 392 13.50 11.38 10.68
C LYS A 392 14.03 10.21 9.86
N MET A 393 13.11 9.58 9.13
CA MET A 393 13.43 8.48 8.22
C MET A 393 13.69 9.00 6.81
N THR A 394 14.87 8.69 6.27
CA THR A 394 15.15 8.90 4.83
C THR A 394 14.65 7.71 4.00
N ASN A 395 14.59 7.88 2.68
CA ASN A 395 14.26 6.75 1.80
C ASN A 395 15.33 5.65 1.86
N ASP A 396 16.60 6.05 2.00
CA ASP A 396 17.72 5.13 2.09
C ASP A 396 17.65 4.32 3.39
N ASP A 397 17.39 4.97 4.53
CA ASP A 397 17.17 4.28 5.82
C ASP A 397 16.07 3.21 5.70
N TRP A 398 14.97 3.55 5.03
CA TRP A 398 13.84 2.65 4.85
C TRP A 398 14.19 1.44 3.98
N LEU A 399 14.82 1.67 2.82
CA LEU A 399 15.18 0.60 1.90
C LEU A 399 16.24 -0.33 2.48
N GLN A 400 17.26 0.21 3.14
CA GLN A 400 18.25 -0.59 3.86
C GLN A 400 17.59 -1.47 4.93
N PHE A 401 16.67 -0.89 5.70
CA PHE A 401 15.98 -1.61 6.75
C PHE A 401 15.14 -2.77 6.20
N VAL A 402 14.27 -2.51 5.22
CA VAL A 402 13.34 -3.52 4.71
C VAL A 402 14.05 -4.62 3.91
N GLN A 403 15.08 -4.28 3.13
CA GLN A 403 15.86 -5.25 2.37
C GLN A 403 16.78 -6.10 3.28
N LYS A 404 17.27 -5.52 4.39
CA LYS A 404 17.99 -6.30 5.40
C LYS A 404 17.07 -7.28 6.12
N LEU A 405 15.83 -6.90 6.42
CA LEU A 405 14.84 -7.82 7.00
C LEU A 405 14.55 -8.98 6.05
N ALA A 406 14.39 -8.70 4.76
CA ALA A 406 14.18 -9.69 3.72
C ALA A 406 15.32 -10.73 3.63
N SER A 407 16.56 -10.31 3.87
CA SER A 407 17.74 -11.17 3.78
C SER A 407 17.92 -12.12 4.97
N ASN A 408 17.20 -11.90 6.08
CA ASN A 408 17.26 -12.73 7.28
C ASN A 408 16.16 -13.81 7.34
N HIS A 409 15.34 -13.90 6.29
CA HIS A 409 14.29 -14.89 6.07
C HIS A 409 14.69 -15.78 4.91
#